data_AF-A0A2A9F4U1-F1
#
_entry.id   AF-A0A2A9F4U1-F1
#
_cell.length_a   1.000
_cell.length_b   1.000
_cell.length_c   1.000
_cell.angle_alpha   90.00
_cell.angle_beta   90.00
_cell.angle_gamma   90.00
#
_symmetry.space_group_name_H-M   'P 1'
#
loop_
_entity.id
_entity.type
_entity.pdbx_description
1 polymer ?
#
loop_
_entity_poly.entity_id
_entity_poly.type
_entity_poly.pdbx_seq_one_letter_code
_entity_poly.pdbx_strand_id
1 'polypeptide(L)'
;MNTALSFEAQWDKLNTLLDFQHAHDNTLVILALGGLSQEVQRLWWQSEAPFDLQPSALLQDSLSLYAQRGWQQYRNDTLLFHALNEHVSACFGSQSHCYFDLDLHQRYPQLLLIKFWLASASCCCRAYPVDQGELWFKHLRLTQAMTLAMEQKSYCPDSLVGYGEKWIMILDVETRWIVICSNQPFLPFKALGFQFWHCCYPS
;
A
#
# COMPACT_ATOMS: atom_id res chain seq x y z
N MET A 1 10.50 30.58 5.82
CA MET A 1 11.89 30.16 5.55
C MET A 1 11.94 28.65 5.64
N ASN A 2 12.04 27.96 4.49
CA ASN A 2 12.13 26.50 4.43
C ASN A 2 13.55 26.07 4.82
N THR A 3 13.73 25.65 6.05
CA THR A 3 14.90 24.86 6.44
C THR A 3 14.65 23.42 5.98
N ALA A 4 15.03 23.11 4.74
CA ALA A 4 15.06 21.73 4.26
C ALA A 4 16.00 20.94 5.17
N LEU A 5 15.43 19.99 5.93
CA LEU A 5 16.21 19.00 6.67
C LEU A 5 17.11 18.25 5.68
N SER A 6 18.38 18.04 6.02
CA SER A 6 19.29 17.24 5.21
C SER A 6 18.72 15.83 5.01
N PHE A 7 19.09 15.16 3.92
CA PHE A 7 18.68 13.77 3.66
C PHE A 7 18.95 12.85 4.87
N GLU A 8 20.07 13.05 5.56
CA GLU A 8 20.41 12.32 6.80
C GLU A 8 19.45 12.62 7.95
N ALA A 9 19.02 13.88 8.13
CA ALA A 9 18.05 14.23 9.16
C ALA A 9 16.62 13.78 8.82
N GLN A 10 16.29 13.65 7.54
CA GLN A 10 15.04 13.05 7.07
C GLN A 10 15.05 11.53 7.24
N TRP A 11 16.18 10.89 6.95
CA TRP A 11 16.42 9.46 7.16
C TRP A 11 16.42 9.09 8.64
N ASP A 12 16.99 9.92 9.52
CA ASP A 12 16.90 9.73 10.98
C ASP A 12 15.48 9.89 11.48
N LYS A 13 14.70 10.84 10.94
CA LYS A 13 13.29 11.02 11.30
C LYS A 13 12.43 9.86 10.82
N LEU A 14 12.70 9.33 9.62
CA LEU A 14 12.08 8.13 9.08
C LEU A 14 12.49 6.90 9.91
N ASN A 15 13.77 6.73 10.26
CA ASN A 15 14.25 5.67 11.15
C ASN A 15 13.67 5.77 12.56
N THR A 16 13.38 6.98 13.05
CA THR A 16 12.71 7.19 14.35
C THR A 16 11.23 6.83 14.27
N LEU A 17 10.56 7.14 13.15
CA LEU A 17 9.18 6.72 12.87
C LEU A 17 9.06 5.22 12.58
N LEU A 18 10.17 4.60 12.17
CA LEU A 18 10.32 3.19 11.85
C LEU A 18 11.18 2.45 12.89
N ASP A 19 11.41 3.01 14.09
CA ASP A 19 12.30 2.43 15.09
C ASP A 19 11.69 1.14 15.66
N PHE A 20 12.17 0.05 15.06
CA PHE A 20 11.83 -1.35 15.26
C PHE A 20 12.02 -1.86 16.71
N GLN A 21 12.86 -1.20 17.52
CA GLN A 21 13.09 -1.62 18.91
C GLN A 21 12.03 -1.08 19.89
N HIS A 22 11.26 -0.07 19.48
CA HIS A 22 10.18 0.54 20.28
C HIS A 22 8.81 0.52 19.58
N ALA A 23 8.74 0.15 18.30
CA ALA A 23 7.49 -0.04 17.59
C ALA A 23 6.81 -1.35 18.02
N HIS A 24 5.64 -1.27 18.67
CA HIS A 24 4.77 -2.43 18.82
C HIS A 24 4.29 -2.89 17.43
N ASP A 25 4.06 -4.20 17.28
CA ASP A 25 3.54 -4.90 16.09
C ASP A 25 2.29 -4.25 15.44
N ASN A 26 1.67 -3.30 16.14
CA ASN A 26 0.49 -2.53 15.75
C ASN A 26 0.75 -1.34 14.82
N THR A 27 1.93 -0.72 14.75
CA THR A 27 2.07 0.61 14.10
C THR A 27 1.98 0.54 12.57
N LEU A 28 2.62 -0.45 11.96
CA LEU A 28 2.55 -0.68 10.51
C LEU A 28 1.18 -1.25 10.10
N VAL A 29 0.53 -1.98 10.99
CA VAL A 29 -0.83 -2.49 10.80
C VAL A 29 -1.87 -1.36 10.94
N ILE A 30 -1.69 -0.41 11.86
CA ILE A 30 -2.52 0.81 12.00
C ILE A 30 -2.40 1.71 10.78
N LEU A 31 -1.19 1.89 10.23
CA LEU A 31 -0.98 2.58 8.95
C LEU A 31 -1.61 1.81 7.78
N ALA A 32 -1.47 0.48 7.78
CA ALA A 32 -2.03 -0.42 6.77
C ALA A 32 -3.57 -0.54 6.79
N LEU A 33 -4.22 -0.22 7.91
CA LEU A 33 -5.65 -0.43 8.14
C LEU A 33 -6.48 0.85 8.26
N GLY A 34 -5.84 2.01 8.40
CA GLY A 34 -6.57 3.26 8.63
C GLY A 34 -5.95 4.51 8.04
N GLY A 35 -4.80 4.43 7.36
CA GLY A 35 -3.99 5.62 7.05
C GLY A 35 -4.64 6.69 6.16
N LEU A 36 -5.73 6.40 5.43
CA LEU A 36 -6.22 7.33 4.40
C LEU A 36 -7.61 7.94 4.68
N SER A 37 -8.48 7.30 5.46
CA SER A 37 -9.83 7.83 5.74
C SER A 37 -10.12 7.92 7.23
N GLN A 38 -10.40 9.13 7.72
CA GLN A 38 -10.82 9.38 9.12
C GLN A 38 -12.04 8.54 9.53
N GLU A 39 -12.92 8.19 8.59
CA GLU A 39 -14.10 7.39 8.87
C GLU A 39 -13.79 5.90 9.04
N VAL A 40 -12.84 5.37 8.26
CA VAL A 40 -12.31 4.01 8.44
C VAL A 40 -11.58 3.88 9.78
N GLN A 41 -10.80 4.90 10.15
CA GLN A 41 -10.19 4.99 11.49
C GLN A 41 -11.26 5.00 12.58
N ARG A 42 -12.31 5.81 12.45
CA ARG A 42 -13.38 5.85 13.45
C ARG A 42 -14.09 4.50 13.62
N LEU A 43 -14.45 3.83 12.53
CA LEU A 43 -15.12 2.53 12.57
C LEU A 43 -14.26 1.46 13.27
N TRP A 44 -12.95 1.48 13.05
CA TRP A 44 -12.04 0.52 13.65
C TRP A 44 -11.75 0.83 15.12
N TRP A 45 -11.58 2.10 15.50
CA TRP A 45 -11.21 2.50 16.86
C TRP A 45 -12.39 2.33 17.83
N GLN A 46 -13.61 2.26 17.30
CA GLN A 46 -14.83 1.93 18.04
C GLN A 46 -14.99 0.41 18.30
N SER A 47 -14.20 -0.45 17.66
CA SER A 47 -14.21 -1.89 17.92
C SER A 47 -13.20 -2.22 19.04
N GLU A 48 -13.65 -2.18 20.30
CA GLU A 48 -12.86 -2.27 21.54
C GLU A 48 -12.23 -3.66 21.84
N ALA A 49 -11.53 -4.29 20.90
CA ALA A 49 -10.75 -5.51 21.17
C ALA A 49 -9.24 -5.27 20.97
N PRO A 50 -8.37 -5.92 21.77
CA PRO A 50 -6.93 -5.96 21.48
C PRO A 50 -6.70 -6.59 20.10
N PHE A 51 -5.64 -6.13 19.44
CA PHE A 51 -5.31 -6.47 18.06
C PHE A 51 -5.15 -7.99 17.85
N ASP A 52 -5.82 -8.49 16.82
CA ASP A 52 -5.60 -9.81 16.23
C ASP A 52 -5.32 -9.61 14.72
N LEU A 53 -4.41 -10.42 14.17
CA LEU A 53 -4.13 -10.46 12.73
C LEU A 53 -5.38 -10.78 11.91
N GLN A 54 -6.40 -11.36 12.56
CA GLN A 54 -7.73 -11.58 12.00
C GLN A 54 -8.71 -10.54 12.53
N PRO A 55 -9.28 -9.67 11.67
CA PRO A 55 -10.30 -8.72 12.09
C PRO A 55 -11.54 -9.47 12.58
N SER A 56 -12.19 -8.98 13.64
CA SER A 56 -13.44 -9.57 14.14
C SER A 56 -14.53 -9.55 13.05
N ALA A 57 -15.45 -10.51 13.07
CA ALA A 57 -16.53 -10.60 12.07
C ALA A 57 -17.33 -9.28 11.95
N LEU A 58 -17.61 -8.62 13.09
CA LEU A 58 -18.33 -7.34 13.12
C LEU A 58 -17.56 -6.20 12.42
N LEU A 59 -16.23 -6.21 12.59
CA LEU A 59 -15.35 -5.24 11.95
C LEU A 59 -15.24 -5.51 10.44
N GLN A 60 -15.15 -6.79 10.04
CA GLN A 60 -15.19 -7.19 8.63
C GLN A 60 -16.50 -6.76 7.96
N ASP A 61 -17.65 -6.94 8.62
CA ASP A 61 -18.95 -6.53 8.10
C ASP A 61 -19.03 -5.00 7.93
N SER A 62 -18.54 -4.25 8.92
CA SER A 62 -18.54 -2.79 8.91
C SER A 62 -17.64 -2.23 7.80
N LEU A 63 -16.44 -2.79 7.65
CA LEU A 63 -15.50 -2.44 6.59
C LEU A 63 -16.07 -2.80 5.21
N SER A 64 -16.72 -3.95 5.07
CA SER A 64 -17.34 -4.40 3.82
C SER A 64 -18.48 -3.48 3.39
N LEU A 65 -19.35 -3.08 4.32
CA LEU A 65 -20.44 -2.13 4.04
C LEU A 65 -19.91 -0.76 3.61
N TYR A 66 -18.85 -0.28 4.26
CA TYR A 66 -18.21 0.98 3.89
C TYR A 66 -17.56 0.91 2.50
N ALA A 67 -16.82 -0.17 2.21
CA ALA A 67 -16.23 -0.42 0.90
C ALA A 67 -17.28 -0.48 -0.22
N GLN A 68 -18.39 -1.18 0.03
CA GLN A 68 -19.49 -1.31 -0.92
C GLN A 68 -20.13 0.04 -1.25
N ARG A 69 -20.35 0.89 -0.24
CA ARG A 69 -20.87 2.26 -0.44
C ARG A 69 -19.91 3.11 -1.26
N GLY A 70 -18.62 3.05 -0.94
CA GLY A 70 -17.57 3.74 -1.71
C GLY A 70 -17.56 3.29 -3.18
N TRP A 71 -17.59 1.97 -3.43
CA TRP A 71 -17.69 1.45 -4.79
C TRP A 71 -18.92 1.95 -5.53
N GLN A 72 -20.11 1.88 -4.92
CA GLN A 72 -21.36 2.35 -5.54
C GLN A 72 -21.31 3.83 -5.92
N GLN A 73 -20.64 4.66 -5.11
CA GLN A 73 -20.48 6.08 -5.37
C GLN A 73 -19.61 6.36 -6.62
N TYR A 74 -18.56 5.59 -6.84
CA TYR A 74 -17.58 5.86 -7.90
C TYR A 74 -17.62 4.89 -9.09
N ARG A 75 -18.60 3.97 -9.14
CA ARG A 75 -18.68 2.91 -10.16
C ARG A 75 -18.67 3.37 -11.62
N ASN A 76 -18.97 4.64 -11.87
CA ASN A 76 -18.98 5.24 -13.21
C ASN A 76 -17.61 5.84 -13.61
N ASP A 77 -16.64 5.92 -12.69
CA ASP A 77 -15.28 6.37 -13.01
C ASP A 77 -14.50 5.24 -13.70
N THR A 78 -14.16 5.47 -14.96
CA THR A 78 -13.48 4.49 -15.82
C THR A 78 -12.03 4.23 -15.37
N LEU A 79 -11.30 5.24 -14.90
CA LEU A 79 -9.92 5.08 -14.43
C LEU A 79 -9.90 4.23 -13.16
N LEU A 80 -10.81 4.53 -12.23
CA LEU A 80 -10.98 3.74 -11.02
C LEU A 80 -11.36 2.29 -11.34
N PHE A 81 -12.32 2.08 -12.26
CA PHE A 81 -12.74 0.75 -12.66
C PHE A 81 -11.56 -0.08 -13.22
N HIS A 82 -10.72 0.52 -14.07
CA HIS A 82 -9.53 -0.15 -14.60
C HIS A 82 -8.55 -0.54 -13.48
N ALA A 83 -8.22 0.37 -12.57
CA ALA A 83 -7.31 0.10 -11.46
C ALA A 83 -7.84 -1.02 -10.54
N LEU A 84 -9.14 -1.06 -10.28
CA LEU A 84 -9.78 -2.11 -9.50
C LEU A 84 -9.76 -3.47 -10.21
N ASN A 85 -10.01 -3.50 -11.52
CA ASN A 85 -9.97 -4.73 -12.31
C ASN A 85 -8.54 -5.30 -12.42
N GLU A 86 -7.54 -4.43 -12.58
CA GLU A 86 -6.12 -4.80 -12.55
C GLU A 86 -5.75 -5.40 -11.19
N HIS A 87 -6.17 -4.78 -10.09
CA HIS A 87 -5.94 -5.30 -8.75
C HIS A 87 -6.55 -6.69 -8.54
N VAL A 88 -7.83 -6.88 -8.90
CA VAL A 88 -8.49 -8.19 -8.80
C VAL A 88 -7.72 -9.23 -9.60
N SER A 89 -7.32 -8.91 -10.83
CA SER A 89 -6.53 -9.82 -11.66
C SER A 89 -5.17 -10.16 -11.03
N ALA A 90 -4.50 -9.18 -10.42
CA ALA A 90 -3.22 -9.35 -9.72
C ALA A 90 -3.34 -10.16 -8.42
N CYS A 91 -4.48 -10.13 -7.74
CA CYS A 91 -4.72 -10.95 -6.55
C CYS A 91 -4.78 -12.44 -6.86
N PHE A 92 -5.25 -12.81 -8.05
CA PHE A 92 -5.39 -14.19 -8.50
C PHE A 92 -4.31 -14.63 -9.51
N GLY A 93 -3.33 -13.76 -9.80
CA GLY A 93 -2.20 -14.05 -10.66
C GLY A 93 -1.02 -14.66 -9.89
N SER A 94 -0.15 -15.38 -10.58
CA SER A 94 1.08 -15.95 -10.00
C SER A 94 2.26 -14.98 -9.95
N GLN A 95 2.14 -13.81 -10.57
CA GLN A 95 3.22 -12.82 -10.69
C GLN A 95 3.05 -11.68 -9.68
N SER A 96 4.18 -11.19 -9.16
CA SER A 96 4.21 -9.96 -8.37
C SER A 96 3.79 -8.77 -9.25
N HIS A 97 2.85 -7.98 -8.74
CA HIS A 97 2.32 -6.83 -9.46
C HIS A 97 2.87 -5.52 -8.89
N CYS A 98 3.09 -4.55 -9.77
CA CYS A 98 3.50 -3.19 -9.44
C CYS A 98 2.36 -2.22 -9.73
N TYR A 99 1.92 -1.49 -8.72
CA TYR A 99 0.89 -0.47 -8.86
C TYR A 99 1.52 0.91 -9.06
N PHE A 100 0.97 1.69 -9.98
CA PHE A 100 1.35 3.08 -10.27
C PHE A 100 0.14 4.02 -10.16
N ASP A 101 -0.66 3.85 -9.11
CA ASP A 101 -1.94 4.53 -8.95
C ASP A 101 -1.99 5.43 -7.71
N LEU A 102 -0.84 5.95 -7.26
CA LEU A 102 -0.74 6.85 -6.11
C LEU A 102 -1.68 8.07 -6.22
N ASP A 103 -1.82 8.64 -7.41
CA ASP A 103 -2.72 9.77 -7.65
C ASP A 103 -4.20 9.39 -7.45
N LEU A 104 -4.56 8.12 -7.72
CA LEU A 104 -5.91 7.61 -7.43
C LEU A 104 -6.14 7.47 -5.93
N HIS A 105 -5.14 7.06 -5.14
CA HIS A 105 -5.28 7.00 -3.67
C HIS A 105 -5.41 8.39 -3.02
N GLN A 106 -4.73 9.40 -3.58
CA GLN A 106 -4.93 10.79 -3.16
C GLN A 106 -6.36 11.29 -3.42
N ARG A 107 -6.95 10.88 -4.54
CA ARG A 107 -8.33 11.26 -4.93
C ARG A 107 -9.40 10.45 -4.23
N TYR A 108 -9.12 9.17 -3.95
CA TYR A 108 -10.04 8.19 -3.39
C TYR A 108 -9.42 7.52 -2.17
N PRO A 109 -9.51 8.14 -0.97
CA PRO A 109 -8.84 7.63 0.22
C PRO A 109 -9.32 6.24 0.69
N GLN A 110 -10.49 5.78 0.23
CA GLN A 110 -11.03 4.45 0.48
C GLN A 110 -10.61 3.39 -0.55
N LEU A 111 -9.81 3.75 -1.56
CA LEU A 111 -9.48 2.88 -2.70
C LEU A 111 -8.89 1.53 -2.29
N LEU A 112 -7.95 1.51 -1.35
CA LEU A 112 -7.36 0.25 -0.88
C LEU A 112 -8.38 -0.71 -0.25
N LEU A 113 -9.36 -0.16 0.46
CA LEU A 113 -10.40 -0.95 1.07
C LEU A 113 -11.39 -1.47 0.03
N ILE A 114 -11.72 -0.67 -0.99
CA ILE A 114 -12.52 -1.11 -2.16
C ILE A 114 -11.79 -2.24 -2.91
N LYS A 115 -10.47 -2.10 -3.10
CA LYS A 115 -9.59 -3.11 -3.71
C LYS A 115 -9.69 -4.45 -2.97
N PHE A 116 -9.51 -4.44 -1.65
CA PHE A 116 -9.64 -5.62 -0.81
C PHE A 116 -11.04 -6.23 -0.89
N TRP A 117 -12.10 -5.42 -0.73
CA TRP A 117 -13.47 -5.89 -0.76
C TRP A 117 -13.83 -6.57 -2.09
N LEU A 118 -13.44 -5.98 -3.23
CA LEU A 118 -13.68 -6.58 -4.55
C LEU A 118 -12.92 -7.89 -4.75
N ALA A 119 -11.67 -7.96 -4.29
CA ALA A 119 -10.90 -9.19 -4.33
C ALA A 119 -11.55 -10.28 -3.46
N SER A 120 -11.98 -9.93 -2.24
CA SER A 120 -12.63 -10.86 -1.30
C SER A 120 -13.97 -11.37 -1.83
N ALA A 121 -14.80 -10.50 -2.39
CA ALA A 121 -16.07 -10.88 -3.04
C ALA A 121 -15.82 -11.79 -4.26
N SER A 122 -14.71 -11.60 -4.97
CA SER A 122 -14.35 -12.41 -6.13
C SER A 122 -13.87 -13.83 -5.75
N CYS A 123 -13.39 -14.06 -4.52
CA CYS A 123 -12.96 -15.38 -4.05
C CYS A 123 -14.09 -16.42 -4.12
N CYS A 124 -15.33 -16.01 -3.82
CA CYS A 124 -16.51 -16.88 -3.80
C CYS A 124 -16.94 -17.37 -5.19
N CYS A 125 -16.44 -16.74 -6.27
CA CYS A 125 -16.88 -16.98 -7.64
C CYS A 125 -15.83 -17.66 -8.52
N ARG A 126 -14.66 -18.04 -7.99
CA ARG A 126 -13.54 -18.59 -8.77
C ARG A 126 -13.25 -20.06 -8.44
N ALA A 127 -12.74 -20.77 -9.46
CA ALA A 127 -12.42 -22.20 -9.38
C ALA A 127 -11.30 -22.54 -8.37
N TYR A 128 -10.46 -21.55 -8.01
CA TYR A 128 -9.41 -21.66 -7.01
C TYR A 128 -9.67 -20.59 -5.94
N PRO A 129 -10.22 -20.96 -4.77
CA PRO A 129 -10.41 -20.00 -3.69
C PRO A 129 -9.03 -19.58 -3.14
N VAL A 130 -8.78 -18.28 -3.10
CA VAL A 130 -7.68 -17.72 -2.31
C VAL A 130 -8.13 -17.69 -0.86
N ASP A 131 -7.25 -18.09 0.05
CA ASP A 131 -7.54 -18.04 1.48
C ASP A 131 -7.81 -16.59 1.92
N GLN A 132 -8.88 -16.37 2.68
CA GLN A 132 -9.28 -15.02 3.11
C GLN A 132 -8.24 -14.39 4.03
N GLY A 133 -7.53 -15.19 4.83
CA GLY A 133 -6.41 -14.75 5.66
C GLY A 133 -5.21 -14.32 4.82
N GLU A 134 -4.87 -15.08 3.78
CA GLU A 134 -3.82 -14.71 2.82
C GLU A 134 -4.15 -13.41 2.08
N LEU A 135 -5.39 -13.27 1.61
CA LEU A 135 -5.85 -12.06 0.94
C LEU A 135 -5.80 -10.83 1.86
N TRP A 136 -6.20 -11.01 3.12
CA TRP A 136 -6.10 -9.98 4.15
C TRP A 136 -4.66 -9.56 4.41
N PHE A 137 -3.76 -10.53 4.57
CA PHE A 137 -2.35 -10.25 4.78
C PHE A 137 -1.73 -9.52 3.58
N LYS A 138 -2.08 -9.92 2.36
CA LYS A 138 -1.70 -9.22 1.12
C LYS A 138 -2.22 -7.79 1.09
N HIS A 139 -3.46 -7.56 1.52
CA HIS A 139 -4.02 -6.22 1.64
C HIS A 139 -3.20 -5.34 2.60
N LEU A 140 -2.89 -5.83 3.80
CA LEU A 140 -2.07 -5.10 4.78
C LEU A 140 -0.73 -4.64 4.20
N ARG A 141 -0.04 -5.58 3.56
CA ARG A 141 1.26 -5.34 2.92
C ARG A 141 1.19 -4.31 1.80
N LEU A 142 0.15 -4.39 0.96
CA LEU A 142 -0.07 -3.42 -0.10
C LEU A 142 -0.36 -2.03 0.44
N THR A 143 -1.14 -1.92 1.53
CA THR A 143 -1.37 -0.61 2.14
C THR A 143 -0.08 -0.03 2.70
N GLN A 144 0.72 -0.83 3.41
CA GLN A 144 2.02 -0.38 3.92
C GLN A 144 2.92 0.15 2.79
N ALA A 145 3.08 -0.63 1.71
CA ALA A 145 3.90 -0.23 0.58
C ALA A 145 3.36 1.03 -0.12
N MET A 146 2.04 1.14 -0.26
CA MET A 146 1.36 2.31 -0.81
C MET A 146 1.63 3.56 0.03
N THR A 147 1.52 3.47 1.36
CA THR A 147 1.77 4.62 2.26
C THR A 147 3.19 5.12 2.14
N LEU A 148 4.16 4.21 2.16
CA LEU A 148 5.57 4.55 1.97
C LEU A 148 5.84 5.16 0.58
N ALA A 149 5.18 4.65 -0.46
CA ALA A 149 5.27 5.20 -1.81
C ALA A 149 4.64 6.60 -1.92
N MET A 150 3.51 6.86 -1.26
CA MET A 150 2.91 8.20 -1.17
C MET A 150 3.82 9.20 -0.46
N GLU A 151 4.43 8.79 0.66
CA GLU A 151 5.39 9.60 1.40
C GLU A 151 6.60 9.94 0.51
N GLN A 152 7.15 8.94 -0.20
CA GLN A 152 8.25 9.16 -1.13
C GLN A 152 7.89 10.10 -2.29
N LYS A 153 6.68 9.96 -2.85
CA LYS A 153 6.16 10.84 -3.90
C LYS A 153 6.05 12.29 -3.44
N SER A 154 5.83 12.53 -2.14
CA SER A 154 5.80 13.88 -1.57
C SER A 154 7.18 14.56 -1.55
N TYR A 155 8.26 13.78 -1.35
CA TYR A 155 9.64 14.29 -1.39
C TYR A 155 10.16 14.45 -2.82
N CYS A 156 9.73 13.59 -3.75
CA CYS A 156 10.14 13.60 -5.15
C CYS A 156 8.92 13.63 -6.08
N PRO A 157 8.26 14.80 -6.25
CA PRO A 157 7.02 14.90 -7.02
C PRO A 157 7.17 14.52 -8.49
N ASP A 158 8.34 14.72 -9.08
CA ASP A 158 8.59 14.46 -10.50
C ASP A 158 8.99 13.00 -10.79
N SER A 159 9.32 12.22 -9.75
CA SER A 159 9.66 10.80 -9.89
C SER A 159 8.41 9.93 -10.07
N LEU A 160 8.54 8.87 -10.86
CA LEU A 160 7.52 7.82 -10.93
C LEU A 160 7.74 6.86 -9.77
N VAL A 161 6.76 6.74 -8.88
CA VAL A 161 6.83 5.84 -7.72
C VAL A 161 5.80 4.74 -7.89
N GLY A 162 6.27 3.50 -7.86
CA GLY A 162 5.45 2.29 -7.90
C GLY A 162 5.59 1.48 -6.63
N TYR A 163 4.59 0.68 -6.31
CA TYR A 163 4.58 -0.13 -5.08
C TYR A 163 4.03 -1.54 -5.32
N GLY A 164 4.45 -2.48 -4.48
CA GLY A 164 3.97 -3.86 -4.44
C GLY A 164 4.08 -4.43 -3.02
N GLU A 165 3.59 -5.64 -2.78
CA GLU A 165 3.42 -6.22 -1.42
C GLU A 165 4.67 -6.21 -0.52
N LYS A 166 5.86 -6.11 -1.11
CA LYS A 166 7.15 -6.26 -0.41
C LYS A 166 8.19 -5.24 -0.85
N TRP A 167 7.78 -4.25 -1.64
CA TRP A 167 8.72 -3.40 -2.31
C TRP A 167 8.10 -2.10 -2.80
N ILE A 168 8.97 -1.10 -2.98
CA ILE A 168 8.67 0.18 -3.61
C ILE A 168 9.76 0.41 -4.66
N MET A 169 9.37 1.01 -5.78
CA MET A 169 10.31 1.42 -6.81
C MET A 169 10.15 2.90 -7.08
N ILE A 170 11.29 3.58 -7.14
CA ILE A 170 11.38 5.00 -7.46
C ILE A 170 12.16 5.08 -8.76
N LEU A 171 11.52 5.60 -9.79
CA LEU A 171 12.12 5.86 -11.09
C LEU A 171 12.26 7.38 -11.23
N ASP A 172 13.51 7.83 -11.27
CA ASP A 172 13.85 9.18 -11.70
C ASP A 172 14.30 9.12 -13.17
N VAL A 173 13.48 9.70 -14.03
CA VAL A 173 13.68 9.69 -15.48
C VAL A 173 14.82 10.64 -15.89
N GLU A 174 15.03 11.73 -15.16
CA GLU A 174 16.04 12.74 -15.48
C GLU A 174 17.44 12.21 -15.19
N THR A 175 17.63 11.67 -13.97
CA THR A 175 18.92 11.09 -13.56
C THR A 175 19.12 9.65 -14.07
N ARG A 176 18.07 9.04 -14.61
CA ARG A 176 18.01 7.63 -15.05
C ARG A 176 18.36 6.67 -13.91
N TRP A 177 17.91 6.98 -12.71
CA TRP A 177 18.09 6.12 -11.55
C TRP A 177 16.80 5.37 -11.24
N ILE A 178 16.95 4.09 -10.93
CA ILE A 178 15.88 3.24 -10.44
C ILE A 178 16.32 2.73 -9.08
N VAL A 179 15.62 3.18 -8.04
CA VAL A 179 15.83 2.68 -6.68
C VAL A 179 14.74 1.67 -6.39
N ILE A 180 15.12 0.45 -6.00
CA ILE A 180 14.20 -0.60 -5.59
C ILE A 180 14.44 -0.84 -4.09
N CYS A 181 13.45 -0.44 -3.30
CA CYS A 181 13.39 -0.76 -1.88
C CYS A 181 12.71 -2.13 -1.76
N SER A 182 13.46 -3.18 -1.41
CA SER A 182 12.87 -4.52 -1.24
C SER A 182 13.59 -5.33 -0.15
N ASN A 183 12.98 -6.44 0.28
CA ASN A 183 13.59 -7.40 1.20
C ASN A 183 14.59 -8.35 0.52
N GLN A 184 14.72 -8.31 -0.82
CA GLN A 184 15.66 -9.13 -1.59
C GLN A 184 16.81 -8.25 -2.09
N PRO A 185 17.98 -8.30 -1.45
CA PRO A 185 19.11 -7.46 -1.83
C PRO A 185 19.68 -7.87 -3.19
N PHE A 186 20.14 -6.87 -3.94
CA PHE A 186 20.91 -7.07 -5.17
C PHE A 186 22.04 -6.03 -5.26
N LEU A 187 23.11 -6.38 -5.98
CA LEU A 187 24.21 -5.45 -6.23
C LEU A 187 23.80 -4.42 -7.29
N PRO A 188 24.17 -3.14 -7.14
CA PRO A 188 23.87 -2.12 -8.14
C PRO A 188 24.33 -2.53 -9.54
N PHE A 189 23.46 -2.33 -10.53
CA PHE A 189 23.74 -2.71 -11.92
C PHE A 189 23.17 -1.69 -12.91
N LYS A 190 23.62 -1.75 -14.16
CA LYS A 190 23.09 -0.93 -15.25
C LYS A 190 22.32 -1.80 -16.23
N ALA A 191 21.11 -1.39 -16.58
CA ALA A 191 20.33 -2.03 -17.63
C ALA A 191 19.48 -0.98 -18.35
N LEU A 192 19.33 -1.12 -19.68
CA LEU A 192 18.48 -0.26 -20.51
C LEU A 192 18.77 1.25 -20.36
N GLY A 193 20.02 1.62 -20.04
CA GLY A 193 20.41 3.02 -19.81
C GLY A 193 20.06 3.58 -18.42
N PHE A 194 19.49 2.77 -17.54
CA PHE A 194 19.21 3.10 -16.15
C PHE A 194 20.23 2.48 -15.20
N GLN A 195 20.50 3.18 -14.10
CA GLN A 195 21.28 2.68 -12.97
C GLN A 195 20.31 2.18 -11.90
N PHE A 196 20.43 0.91 -11.53
CA PHE A 196 19.61 0.28 -10.49
C PHE A 196 20.35 0.28 -9.17
N TRP A 197 19.65 0.67 -8.12
CA TRP A 197 20.12 0.69 -6.74
C TRP A 197 19.16 -0.10 -5.86
N HIS A 198 19.71 -0.84 -4.91
CA HIS A 198 18.94 -1.51 -3.88
C HIS A 198 18.97 -0.68 -2.59
N CYS A 199 17.81 -0.59 -1.95
CA CYS A 199 17.69 -0.13 -0.57
C CYS A 199 16.91 -1.17 0.23
N CYS A 200 17.22 -1.31 1.52
CA CYS A 200 16.48 -2.20 2.39
C CYS A 200 15.04 -1.72 2.54
N TYR A 201 14.08 -2.61 2.33
CA TYR A 201 12.70 -2.36 2.69
C TYR A 201 12.56 -2.41 4.22
N PRO A 202 11.86 -1.46 4.85
CA PRO A 202 11.61 -1.52 6.28
C PRO A 202 10.74 -2.76 6.57
N SER A 203 11.37 -3.75 7.23
CA SER A 203 10.68 -4.90 7.82
C SER A 203 9.90 -4.48 9.03
#